data_AF-A0A7S2EMK1-F1
#
_entry.id   AF-A0A7S2EMK1-F1
#
_cell.length_a   1.000
_cell.length_b   1.000
_cell.length_c   1.000
_cell.angle_alpha   90.00
_cell.angle_beta   90.00
_cell.angle_gamma   90.00
#
_symmetry.space_group_name_H-M   'P 1'
#
loop_
_entity.id
_entity.type
_entity.pdbx_description
1 polymer ?
#
loop_
_entity_poly.entity_id
_entity_poly.type
_entity_poly.pdbx_seq_one_letter_code
_entity_poly.pdbx_strand_id
1 'polypeptide(L)'
;MLSITSSKTQIGATAAILTLLTLSAASYQSVSALEDTDEIRIIESFDNPTHIWTSLNDPVMGGESTSTVEVQSDEGVAIFDGEVVDVPFLHAPGFIQMLTRGGAGTTYPDVSTCSALQMNLMATEEYKGYRVSFGTVHLREGHHAFGYKANFDAPIGEFDNVVIPFHEFSSK
;
A
#
# COMPACT_ATOMS: atom_id res chain seq x y z
N MET A 1 -4.47 -8.03 3.44
CA MET A 1 -3.89 -7.50 4.70
C MET A 1 -3.11 -6.21 4.40
N LEU A 2 -3.39 -5.09 5.08
CA LEU A 2 -2.69 -3.81 4.88
C LEU A 2 -1.65 -3.64 6.00
N SER A 3 -0.36 -3.75 5.68
CA SER A 3 0.72 -3.85 6.66
C SER A 3 1.89 -2.96 6.24
N ILE A 4 2.40 -2.08 7.09
CA ILE A 4 3.47 -1.11 6.74
C ILE A 4 4.84 -1.67 7.10
N THR A 5 5.82 -1.54 6.21
CA THR A 5 7.19 -2.09 6.37
C THR A 5 8.22 -0.96 6.40
N SER A 6 9.28 -1.12 7.19
CA SER A 6 10.42 -0.21 7.24
C SER A 6 11.60 -0.85 6.51
N SER A 7 12.36 -0.15 5.66
CA SER A 7 13.63 -0.67 5.14
C SER A 7 14.65 0.46 4.92
N LYS A 8 15.88 0.23 5.38
CA LYS A 8 17.05 1.08 5.08
C LYS A 8 18.00 0.30 4.16
N THR A 9 18.18 0.80 2.95
CA THR A 9 19.12 0.29 1.95
C THR A 9 20.55 0.20 2.51
N GLN A 10 21.18 -0.98 2.42
CA GLN A 10 22.64 -1.10 2.44
C GLN A 10 23.19 -1.87 1.24
N ILE A 11 24.32 -1.33 0.79
CA ILE A 11 25.07 -1.61 -0.42
C ILE A 11 25.73 -2.98 -0.33
N GLY A 12 25.53 -3.82 -1.34
CA GLY A 12 26.10 -5.15 -1.44
C GLY A 12 27.62 -5.16 -1.56
N ALA A 13 28.26 -6.08 -0.84
CA ALA A 13 29.65 -6.47 -1.06
C ALA A 13 29.67 -7.91 -1.61
N THR A 14 29.93 -8.05 -2.90
CA THR A 14 30.25 -9.33 -3.53
C THR A 14 31.77 -9.54 -3.45
N ALA A 15 32.19 -10.65 -2.83
CA ALA A 15 33.56 -11.13 -2.93
C ALA A 15 33.53 -12.64 -3.19
N ALA A 16 33.72 -13.02 -4.45
CA ALA A 16 34.08 -14.40 -4.82
C ALA A 16 35.60 -14.53 -4.69
N ILE A 17 36.06 -15.36 -3.76
CA ILE A 17 37.49 -15.67 -3.59
C ILE A 17 37.72 -17.15 -3.87
N LEU A 18 38.60 -17.38 -4.85
CA LEU A 18 39.18 -18.64 -5.28
C LEU A 18 40.04 -19.24 -4.16
N THR A 19 39.83 -20.53 -3.89
CA THR A 19 40.40 -21.29 -2.77
C THR A 19 41.90 -21.54 -2.91
N LEU A 20 42.69 -21.26 -1.85
CA LEU A 20 43.95 -21.95 -1.58
C LEU A 20 44.13 -22.16 -0.06
N LEU A 21 44.50 -23.39 0.31
CA LEU A 21 44.54 -23.93 1.67
C LEU A 21 45.76 -23.42 2.47
N THR A 22 45.56 -22.72 3.59
CA THR A 22 46.54 -22.65 4.68
C THR A 22 45.84 -22.67 6.03
N LEU A 23 46.29 -23.58 6.90
CA LEU A 23 45.73 -23.87 8.22
C LEU A 23 46.21 -22.83 9.24
N SER A 24 45.38 -21.86 9.57
CA SER A 24 45.54 -21.02 10.77
C SER A 24 44.25 -21.07 11.58
N ALA A 25 44.36 -21.42 12.87
CA ALA A 25 43.24 -21.37 13.81
C ALA A 25 42.85 -19.90 14.06
N ALA A 26 42.00 -19.36 13.18
CA ALA A 26 41.31 -18.10 13.43
C ALA A 26 40.17 -18.38 14.39
N SER A 27 40.11 -17.65 15.51
CA SER A 27 38.91 -17.57 16.32
C SER A 27 37.78 -17.05 15.43
N TYR A 28 36.80 -17.88 15.12
CA TYR A 28 35.59 -17.46 14.43
C TYR A 28 34.77 -16.60 15.40
N GLN A 29 34.90 -15.27 15.32
CA GLN A 29 33.85 -14.41 15.87
C GLN A 29 32.58 -14.66 15.07
N SER A 30 31.56 -15.18 15.74
CA SER A 30 30.20 -15.24 15.20
C SER A 30 29.73 -13.81 14.98
N VAL A 31 29.65 -13.38 13.72
CA VAL A 31 28.87 -12.20 13.35
C VAL A 31 27.42 -12.59 13.56
N SER A 32 26.80 -12.06 14.62
CA SER A 32 25.36 -12.09 14.77
C SER A 32 24.78 -11.33 13.60
N ALA A 33 24.10 -12.04 12.69
CA ALA A 33 23.17 -11.39 11.77
C ALA A 33 22.24 -10.56 12.63
N LEU A 34 22.27 -9.24 12.45
CA LEU A 34 21.27 -8.36 13.03
C LEU A 34 19.95 -8.84 12.43
N GLU A 35 19.09 -9.42 13.25
CA GLU A 35 17.70 -9.58 12.85
C GLU A 35 17.17 -8.16 12.67
N ASP A 36 17.01 -7.78 11.40
CA ASP A 36 16.17 -6.67 10.99
C ASP A 36 14.75 -7.12 11.35
N THR A 37 14.36 -6.89 12.61
CA THR A 37 12.98 -7.09 13.01
C THR A 37 12.22 -5.92 12.41
N ASP A 38 11.88 -6.03 11.13
CA ASP A 38 10.99 -5.11 10.44
C ASP A 38 9.71 -5.03 11.27
N GLU A 39 9.59 -3.95 12.05
CA GLU A 39 8.45 -3.76 12.93
C GLU A 39 7.26 -3.37 12.07
N ILE A 40 6.47 -4.38 11.69
CA ILE A 40 5.26 -4.17 10.91
C ILE A 40 4.17 -3.58 11.82
N ARG A 41 3.68 -2.40 11.44
CA ARG A 41 2.51 -1.78 12.06
C ARG A 41 1.28 -2.05 11.20
N ILE A 42 0.33 -2.82 11.74
CA ILE A 42 -0.91 -3.16 11.03
C ILE A 42 -1.88 -1.99 11.11
N ILE A 43 -2.24 -1.44 9.95
CA ILE A 43 -3.31 -0.44 9.83
C ILE A 43 -4.67 -1.12 9.75
N GLU A 44 -4.76 -2.21 8.98
CA GLU A 44 -6.00 -2.96 8.81
C GLU A 44 -5.70 -4.42 8.47
N SER A 45 -6.44 -5.33 9.11
CA SER A 45 -6.56 -6.72 8.66
C SER A 45 -8.04 -7.05 8.42
N PHE A 46 -8.35 -7.63 7.26
CA PHE A 46 -9.73 -8.01 6.94
C PHE A 46 -10.18 -9.30 7.63
N ASP A 47 -9.27 -10.04 8.29
CA ASP A 47 -9.63 -11.16 9.19
C ASP A 47 -10.47 -10.69 10.38
N ASN A 48 -10.18 -9.46 10.86
CA ASN A 48 -10.88 -8.83 11.98
C ASN A 48 -10.88 -7.31 11.75
N PRO A 49 -11.71 -6.83 10.79
CA PRO A 49 -11.65 -5.47 10.32
C PRO A 49 -12.04 -4.52 11.44
N THR A 50 -11.20 -3.51 11.66
CA THR A 50 -11.47 -2.49 12.69
C THR A 50 -12.14 -1.25 12.10
N HIS A 51 -11.94 -1.01 10.80
CA HIS A 51 -12.55 0.11 10.09
C HIS A 51 -13.73 -0.34 9.24
N ILE A 52 -14.68 0.59 9.04
CA ILE A 52 -15.77 0.42 8.09
C ILE A 52 -15.29 0.89 6.73
N TRP A 53 -15.33 0.00 5.75
CA TRP A 53 -14.94 0.26 4.37
C TRP A 53 -16.18 0.39 3.48
N THR A 54 -16.16 1.38 2.59
CA THR A 54 -17.28 1.72 1.71
C THR A 54 -16.78 2.11 0.33
N SER A 55 -17.59 1.87 -0.71
CA SER A 55 -17.35 2.44 -2.03
C SER A 55 -17.79 3.91 -2.12
N LEU A 56 -17.06 4.68 -2.92
CA LEU A 56 -17.43 6.01 -3.40
C LEU A 56 -17.27 6.03 -4.92
N ASN A 57 -18.41 6.14 -5.59
CA ASN A 57 -18.52 6.21 -7.05
C ASN A 57 -18.50 7.66 -7.50
N ASP A 58 -17.95 7.94 -8.69
CA ASP A 58 -17.85 9.30 -9.23
C ASP A 58 -19.23 9.95 -9.40
N PRO A 59 -19.58 10.97 -8.58
CA PRO A 59 -20.87 11.65 -8.69
C PRO A 59 -20.78 12.90 -9.58
N VAL A 60 -19.59 13.27 -10.07
CA VAL A 60 -19.32 14.60 -10.61
C VAL A 60 -19.83 14.71 -12.03
N MET A 61 -20.66 15.72 -12.29
CA MET A 61 -21.07 16.14 -13.65
C MET A 61 -21.64 15.02 -14.54
N GLY A 62 -22.32 14.03 -13.95
CA GLY A 62 -22.85 12.87 -14.69
C GLY A 62 -21.85 11.72 -14.80
N GLY A 63 -20.97 11.55 -13.82
CA GLY A 63 -20.12 10.37 -13.71
C GLY A 63 -20.94 9.08 -13.69
N GLU A 64 -20.44 8.07 -14.41
CA GLU A 64 -21.10 6.77 -14.59
C GLU A 64 -20.26 5.61 -14.05
N SER A 65 -19.09 5.91 -13.46
CA SER A 65 -18.23 4.89 -12.86
C SER A 65 -18.89 4.32 -11.60
N THR A 66 -18.92 3.00 -11.45
CA THR A 66 -19.59 2.33 -10.33
C THR A 66 -18.73 1.26 -9.70
N SER A 67 -18.89 1.06 -8.39
CA SER A 67 -18.14 0.06 -7.63
C SER A 67 -18.88 -0.40 -6.38
N THR A 68 -18.50 -1.59 -5.91
CA THR A 68 -18.90 -2.21 -4.65
C THR A 68 -17.67 -2.51 -3.80
N VAL A 69 -17.87 -2.55 -2.48
CA VAL A 69 -16.87 -3.05 -1.52
C VAL A 69 -17.55 -4.11 -0.68
N GLU A 70 -16.98 -5.31 -0.66
CA GLU A 70 -17.44 -6.43 0.15
C GLU A 70 -16.29 -6.93 1.03
N VAL A 71 -16.45 -6.85 2.35
CA VAL A 71 -15.47 -7.38 3.29
C VAL A 71 -15.85 -8.81 3.66
N GLN A 72 -15.00 -9.77 3.30
CA GLN A 72 -15.18 -11.20 3.55
C GLN A 72 -14.21 -11.65 4.63
N SER A 73 -14.59 -11.45 5.89
CA SER A 73 -13.70 -11.69 7.03
C SER A 73 -13.30 -13.15 7.22
N ASP A 74 -14.16 -14.09 6.81
CA ASP A 74 -13.83 -15.52 6.84
C ASP A 74 -12.69 -15.90 5.89
N GLU A 75 -12.49 -15.10 4.82
CA GLU A 75 -11.42 -15.26 3.84
C GLU A 75 -10.26 -14.29 4.05
N GLY A 76 -10.37 -13.36 5.01
CA GLY A 76 -9.32 -12.38 5.31
C GLY A 76 -9.11 -11.31 4.23
N VAL A 77 -10.12 -11.07 3.38
CA VAL A 77 -10.02 -10.15 2.24
C VAL A 77 -11.15 -9.14 2.18
N ALA A 78 -10.92 -8.06 1.44
CA ALA A 78 -11.97 -7.17 0.97
C ALA A 78 -11.92 -7.10 -0.55
N ILE A 79 -13.06 -7.31 -1.18
CA ILE A 79 -13.24 -7.28 -2.63
C ILE A 79 -13.70 -5.87 -3.00
N PHE A 80 -12.91 -5.20 -3.84
CA PHE A 80 -13.26 -3.94 -4.46
C PHE A 80 -13.46 -4.18 -5.95
N ASP A 81 -14.72 -4.23 -6.37
CA ASP A 81 -15.12 -4.53 -7.75
C ASP A 81 -15.81 -3.31 -8.35
N GLY A 82 -15.49 -2.99 -9.60
CA GLY A 82 -16.09 -1.83 -10.26
C GLY A 82 -15.53 -1.52 -11.63
N GLU A 83 -16.18 -0.58 -12.30
CA GLU A 83 -15.86 -0.12 -13.63
C GLU A 83 -15.61 1.39 -13.60
N VAL A 84 -14.50 1.80 -14.20
CA VAL A 84 -14.18 3.22 -14.45
C VAL A 84 -14.47 3.51 -15.92
N VAL A 85 -15.38 4.45 -16.15
CA VAL A 85 -15.75 4.93 -17.47
C VAL A 85 -15.47 6.42 -17.60
N ASP A 86 -15.36 6.89 -18.83
CA ASP A 86 -15.23 8.32 -19.10
C ASP A 86 -16.51 9.06 -18.70
N VAL A 87 -16.37 10.19 -18.03
CA VAL A 87 -17.48 11.08 -17.70
C VAL A 87 -17.94 11.78 -18.98
N PRO A 88 -19.15 11.54 -19.49
CA PRO A 88 -19.57 12.02 -20.81
C PRO A 88 -19.48 13.54 -20.98
N PHE A 89 -19.80 14.28 -19.91
CA PHE A 89 -19.77 15.75 -19.96
C PHE A 89 -18.35 16.32 -19.97
N LEU A 90 -17.42 15.69 -19.24
CA LEU A 90 -16.05 16.19 -19.09
C LEU A 90 -15.10 15.65 -20.18
N HIS A 91 -15.50 14.59 -20.88
CA HIS A 91 -14.63 13.84 -21.81
C HIS A 91 -13.30 13.45 -21.16
N ALA A 92 -13.38 13.01 -19.91
CA ALA A 92 -12.23 12.65 -19.08
C ALA A 92 -12.56 11.40 -18.25
N PRO A 93 -11.53 10.61 -17.85
CA PRO A 93 -11.74 9.43 -17.02
C PRO A 93 -12.42 9.79 -15.69
N GLY A 94 -13.42 8.99 -15.29
CA GLY A 94 -14.02 9.07 -13.96
C GLY A 94 -13.14 8.44 -12.88
N PHE A 95 -13.74 8.12 -11.74
CA PHE A 95 -13.06 7.40 -10.66
C PHE A 95 -13.99 6.55 -9.81
N ILE A 96 -13.42 5.58 -9.11
CA ILE A 96 -14.04 4.85 -8.00
C ILE A 96 -13.06 4.79 -6.85
N GLN A 97 -13.56 4.70 -5.61
CA GLN A 97 -12.72 4.59 -4.42
C GLN A 97 -13.30 3.58 -3.44
N MET A 98 -12.46 2.68 -2.93
CA MET A 98 -12.67 2.00 -1.67
C MET A 98 -12.05 2.87 -0.58
N LEU A 99 -12.85 3.34 0.38
CA LEU A 99 -12.38 4.23 1.43
C LEU A 99 -12.93 3.87 2.80
N THR A 100 -12.20 4.30 3.81
CA THR A 100 -12.68 4.39 5.19
C THR A 100 -12.40 5.78 5.75
N ARG A 101 -13.27 6.25 6.65
CA ARG A 101 -13.07 7.51 7.39
C ARG A 101 -12.66 7.30 8.85
N GLY A 102 -12.28 6.07 9.21
CA GLY A 102 -12.17 5.66 10.61
C GLY A 102 -13.44 4.94 11.08
N GLY A 103 -13.30 3.90 11.90
CA GLY A 103 -14.42 3.32 12.64
C GLY A 103 -14.77 4.20 13.84
N ALA A 104 -15.99 4.11 14.36
CA ALA A 104 -16.36 4.84 15.57
C ALA A 104 -15.45 4.41 16.73
N GLY A 105 -14.52 5.27 17.13
CA GLY A 105 -13.58 5.01 18.22
C GLY A 105 -12.29 4.27 17.83
N THR A 106 -12.01 4.04 16.54
CA THR A 106 -10.72 3.48 16.12
C THR A 106 -9.71 4.59 15.85
N THR A 107 -8.46 4.36 16.25
CA THR A 107 -7.33 5.25 15.96
C THR A 107 -6.33 4.47 15.13
N TYR A 108 -5.74 5.13 14.13
CA TYR A 108 -4.65 4.54 13.39
C TYR A 108 -3.40 4.45 14.28
N PRO A 109 -2.59 3.38 14.16
CA PRO A 109 -1.32 3.30 14.85
C PRO A 109 -0.40 4.45 14.41
N ASP A 110 0.48 4.89 15.30
CA ASP A 110 1.58 5.79 14.93
C ASP A 110 2.59 5.02 14.07
N VAL A 111 2.84 5.55 12.87
CA VAL A 111 3.75 4.98 11.87
C VAL A 111 4.90 5.92 11.54
N SER A 112 5.13 6.95 12.37
CA SER A 112 6.17 7.97 12.17
C SER A 112 7.60 7.41 12.11
N THR A 113 7.83 6.21 12.64
CA THR A 113 9.11 5.49 12.59
C THR A 113 9.24 4.56 11.38
N CYS A 114 8.15 4.31 10.65
CA CYS A 114 8.13 3.43 9.49
C CYS A 114 8.59 4.17 8.22
N SER A 115 9.06 3.44 7.20
CA SER A 115 9.56 4.06 5.96
C SER A 115 8.65 3.89 4.74
N ALA A 116 7.74 2.90 4.73
CA ALA A 116 6.91 2.59 3.56
C ALA A 116 5.55 2.00 3.93
N LEU A 117 4.52 2.33 3.16
CA LEU A 117 3.24 1.63 3.20
C LEU A 117 3.35 0.32 2.43
N GLN A 118 2.99 -0.81 3.03
CA GLN A 118 2.85 -2.07 2.30
C GLN A 118 1.38 -2.54 2.27
N MET A 119 0.99 -3.14 1.15
CA MET A 119 -0.35 -3.65 0.90
C MET A 119 -0.25 -5.02 0.27
N ASN A 120 -0.88 -6.03 0.87
CA ASN A 120 -1.01 -7.34 0.26
C ASN A 120 -2.35 -7.38 -0.50
N LEU A 121 -2.27 -7.37 -1.83
CA LEU A 121 -3.42 -7.25 -2.73
C LEU A 121 -3.18 -7.99 -4.05
N MET A 122 -4.23 -8.12 -4.85
CA MET A 122 -4.23 -8.70 -6.18
C MET A 122 -5.28 -7.99 -7.05
N ALA A 123 -5.02 -7.86 -8.34
CA ALA A 123 -5.98 -7.48 -9.36
C ALA A 123 -6.37 -8.69 -10.22
N THR A 124 -7.62 -8.68 -10.71
CA THR A 124 -8.13 -9.67 -11.66
C THR A 124 -7.77 -9.34 -13.12
N GLU A 125 -7.55 -8.05 -13.40
CA GLU A 125 -7.26 -7.53 -14.74
C GLU A 125 -6.13 -6.49 -14.69
N GLU A 126 -5.52 -6.22 -15.83
CA GLU A 126 -4.50 -5.17 -15.92
C GLU A 126 -5.13 -3.78 -15.84
N TYR A 127 -4.72 -2.99 -14.85
CA TYR A 127 -5.12 -1.60 -14.72
C TYR A 127 -3.95 -0.76 -14.18
N LYS A 128 -3.72 0.41 -14.80
CA LYS A 128 -2.59 1.30 -14.48
C LYS A 128 -2.98 2.56 -13.71
N GLY A 129 -4.27 2.71 -13.40
CA GLY A 129 -4.80 3.90 -12.73
C GLY A 129 -4.87 3.80 -11.21
N TYR A 130 -4.27 2.77 -10.59
CA TYR A 130 -4.35 2.59 -9.15
C TYR A 130 -3.57 3.65 -8.38
N ARG A 131 -4.21 4.15 -7.33
CA ARG A 131 -3.63 5.09 -6.37
C ARG A 131 -4.08 4.73 -4.97
N VAL A 132 -3.20 4.93 -4.01
CA VAL A 132 -3.53 4.89 -2.59
C VAL A 132 -3.37 6.29 -2.00
N SER A 133 -4.27 6.66 -1.09
CA SER A 133 -4.31 7.98 -0.48
C SER A 133 -4.49 7.88 1.02
N PHE A 134 -3.78 8.71 1.79
CA PHE A 134 -4.02 8.86 3.23
C PHE A 134 -3.85 10.31 3.71
N GLY A 135 -4.37 10.58 4.91
CA GLY A 135 -4.30 11.89 5.54
C GLY A 135 -5.34 12.90 5.03
N THR A 136 -5.32 14.09 5.62
CA THR A 136 -6.37 15.11 5.46
C THR A 136 -5.86 16.42 4.85
N VAL A 137 -4.60 16.45 4.40
CA VAL A 137 -3.99 17.65 3.81
C VAL A 137 -4.83 18.12 2.63
N HIS A 138 -5.13 19.42 2.63
CA HIS A 138 -5.86 20.08 1.55
C HIS A 138 -5.08 21.31 1.10
N LEU A 139 -4.59 21.29 -0.13
CA LEU A 139 -3.87 22.43 -0.69
C LEU A 139 -4.86 23.50 -1.13
N ARG A 140 -4.53 24.77 -0.91
CA ARG A 140 -5.37 25.91 -1.32
C ARG A 140 -5.67 25.95 -2.83
N GLU A 141 -4.77 25.37 -3.63
CA GLU A 141 -4.90 25.25 -5.09
C GLU A 141 -5.62 23.96 -5.53
N GLY A 142 -5.79 22.99 -4.64
CA GLY A 142 -6.46 21.74 -4.92
C GLY A 142 -7.95 21.87 -4.66
N HIS A 143 -8.78 21.74 -5.69
CA HIS A 143 -10.23 21.87 -5.54
C HIS A 143 -10.83 20.84 -4.57
N HIS A 144 -10.80 19.57 -4.96
CA HIS A 144 -11.41 18.45 -4.24
C HIS A 144 -10.39 17.38 -3.87
N ALA A 145 -9.09 17.69 -4.03
CA ALA A 145 -8.01 16.79 -3.71
C ALA A 145 -7.63 16.94 -2.23
N PHE A 146 -7.72 15.83 -1.50
CA PHE A 146 -7.29 15.70 -0.11
C PHE A 146 -6.28 14.57 0.04
N GLY A 147 -5.39 14.68 1.02
CA GLY A 147 -4.45 13.64 1.39
C GLY A 147 -3.23 13.54 0.46
N TYR A 148 -2.27 12.75 0.90
CA TYR A 148 -1.09 12.38 0.14
C TYR A 148 -1.36 11.13 -0.69
N LYS A 149 -0.92 11.11 -1.94
CA LYS A 149 -1.18 10.04 -2.91
C LYS A 149 0.11 9.50 -3.50
N ALA A 150 0.10 8.21 -3.78
CA ALA A 150 1.09 7.53 -4.61
C ALA A 150 0.38 6.59 -5.59
N ASN A 151 0.94 6.46 -6.79
CA ASN A 151 0.51 5.44 -7.74
C ASN A 151 1.13 4.10 -7.36
N PHE A 152 0.49 3.01 -7.75
CA PHE A 152 1.09 1.68 -7.67
C PHE A 152 0.59 0.79 -8.79
N ASP A 153 1.34 -0.28 -9.09
CA ASP A 153 0.89 -1.37 -9.94
C ASP A 153 0.42 -2.53 -9.06
N ALA A 154 -0.75 -3.09 -9.35
CA ALA A 154 -1.25 -4.28 -8.64
C ALA A 154 -0.73 -5.56 -9.33
N PRO A 155 -0.26 -6.57 -8.57
CA PRO A 155 0.00 -7.90 -9.12
C PRO A 155 -1.30 -8.51 -9.66
N ILE A 156 -1.21 -9.25 -10.76
CA ILE A 156 -2.37 -9.81 -11.46
C ILE A 156 -2.43 -11.32 -11.21
N GLY A 157 -3.59 -11.81 -10.79
CA GLY A 157 -3.87 -13.26 -10.66
C GLY A 157 -3.28 -13.95 -9.42
N GLU A 158 -2.33 -13.31 -8.71
CA GLU A 158 -1.83 -13.78 -7.41
C GLU A 158 -1.65 -12.60 -6.44
N PHE A 159 -1.85 -12.86 -5.14
CA PHE A 159 -1.57 -11.88 -4.09
C PHE A 159 -0.08 -11.68 -3.91
N ASP A 160 0.34 -10.42 -3.87
CA ASP A 160 1.72 -10.04 -3.53
C ASP A 160 1.74 -8.73 -2.72
N ASN A 161 2.89 -8.47 -2.10
CA ASN A 161 3.15 -7.27 -1.34
C ASN A 161 3.58 -6.12 -2.26
N VAL A 162 2.73 -5.12 -2.37
CA VAL A 162 3.06 -3.81 -2.95
C VAL A 162 3.61 -2.92 -1.84
N VAL A 163 4.88 -2.52 -1.94
CA VAL A 163 5.56 -1.65 -0.96
C VAL A 163 5.82 -0.28 -1.57
N ILE A 164 5.29 0.77 -0.96
CA ILE A 164 5.37 2.16 -1.42
C ILE A 164 6.06 3.01 -0.35
N PRO A 165 7.32 3.44 -0.56
CA PRO A 165 8.02 4.32 0.35
C PRO A 165 7.24 5.63 0.63
N PHE A 166 7.23 6.10 1.88
CA PHE A 166 6.48 7.30 2.25
C PHE A 166 6.96 8.57 1.53
N HIS A 167 8.19 8.58 1.01
CA HIS A 167 8.71 9.72 0.23
C HIS A 167 8.15 9.78 -1.19
N GLU A 168 7.47 8.75 -1.68
CA GLU A 168 6.78 8.77 -2.99
C GLU A 168 5.40 9.41 -2.90
N PHE A 169 4.87 9.61 -1.70
CA PHE A 169 3.58 10.23 -1.47
C PHE A 169 3.64 11.75 -1.60
N SER A 170 2.76 12.31 -2.42
CA SER A 170 2.65 13.76 -2.67
C SER A 170 1.24 14.26 -2.38
N SER A 171 1.12 15.48 -1.84
CA SER A 171 -0.16 16.19 -1.70
C SER A 171 -0.51 17.06 -2.92
N LYS A 172 0.41 17.14 -3.89
CA LYS A 172 0.24 17.74 -5.22
C LYS A 172 0.01 16.66 -6.26
#